data_AF-A0A375CR14-F1
#
_entry.id   AF-A0A375CR14-F1
#
_cell.length_a   1.000
_cell.length_b   1.000
_cell.length_c   1.000
_cell.angle_alpha   90.00
_cell.angle_beta   90.00
_cell.angle_gamma   90.00
#
_symmetry.space_group_name_H-M   'P 1'
#
loop_
_entity.id
_entity.type
_entity.pdbx_description
1 polymer ?
#
loop_
_entity_poly.entity_id
_entity_poly.type
_entity_poly.pdbx_seq_one_letter_code
_entity_poly.pdbx_strand_id
1 'polypeptide(L)'
;MRARIHLRARTAAAEESDVEINLTTWPTVDEQALPEPQRANFLARVRAVRLYLSGADGKEIQAKAGISRGQVYRLITERCLAPHPDGRIFGWRGLLPHQRIRPYTRTAPLAVNPWGGGAVGALQALFLSAASQGLEAEFRQQILGNRKTLESSRRPRAVLYRWFLTALRERGFEQRGEWPFNVTKQGYKAICHYMDAVIAAAPLRTRLRTTWRPGS
;
A
#
# COMPACT_ATOMS: atom_id res chain seq x y z
N MET A 1 -18.30 13.18 -18.21
CA MET A 1 -18.27 14.54 -17.61
C MET A 1 -16.82 14.93 -17.41
N ARG A 2 -16.41 16.03 -18.04
CA ARG A 2 -15.06 16.60 -17.92
C ARG A 2 -15.16 17.83 -17.05
N ALA A 3 -14.28 17.95 -16.06
CA ALA A 3 -14.25 19.07 -15.13
C ALA A 3 -12.81 19.46 -14.86
N ARG A 4 -12.56 20.76 -14.73
CA ARG A 4 -11.23 21.32 -14.49
C ARG A 4 -11.11 21.71 -13.03
N ILE A 5 -10.06 21.27 -12.36
CA ILE A 5 -9.76 21.72 -11.00
C ILE A 5 -8.41 22.44 -11.02
N HIS A 6 -8.41 23.66 -10.48
CA HIS A 6 -7.18 24.36 -10.14
C HIS A 6 -6.53 23.68 -8.92
N LEU A 7 -5.37 23.05 -9.13
CA LEU A 7 -4.56 22.52 -8.04
C LEU A 7 -3.61 23.60 -7.55
N ARG A 8 -3.70 23.95 -6.26
CA ARG A 8 -2.63 24.69 -5.58
C ARG A 8 -1.64 23.70 -4.98
N ALA A 9 -0.40 23.69 -5.48
CA ALA A 9 0.70 22.98 -4.85
C ALA A 9 0.98 23.56 -3.45
N ARG A 10 1.31 22.71 -2.47
CA ARG A 10 1.64 23.13 -1.09
C ARG A 10 3.09 23.62 -0.93
N THR A 11 3.84 23.78 -2.02
CA THR A 11 5.27 24.14 -2.03
C THR A 11 5.51 25.59 -2.46
N ALA A 12 6.58 26.19 -1.94
CA ALA A 12 6.94 27.62 -2.10
C ALA A 12 7.22 28.08 -3.54
N ALA A 13 7.28 27.16 -4.50
CA ALA A 13 7.20 27.46 -5.92
C ALA A 13 5.84 26.99 -6.43
N ALA A 14 4.89 27.93 -6.56
CA ALA A 14 3.55 27.66 -7.04
C ALA A 14 3.57 27.45 -8.57
N GLU A 15 3.83 26.22 -9.01
CA GLU A 15 3.43 25.81 -10.35
C GLU A 15 1.92 25.55 -10.33
N GLU A 16 1.18 26.53 -10.85
CA GLU A 16 -0.26 26.42 -11.09
C GLU A 16 -0.48 25.47 -12.27
N SER A 17 -1.05 24.29 -12.00
CA SER A 17 -1.40 23.32 -13.03
C SER A 17 -2.91 23.07 -13.03
N ASP A 18 -3.52 23.26 -14.21
CA ASP A 18 -4.89 22.88 -14.47
C ASP A 18 -4.96 21.38 -14.74
N VAL A 19 -5.58 20.63 -13.85
CA VAL A 19 -5.81 19.20 -14.06
C VAL A 19 -7.22 18.99 -14.62
N GLU A 20 -7.27 18.49 -15.85
CA GLU A 20 -8.51 18.03 -16.46
C GLU A 20 -8.89 16.66 -15.88
N ILE A 21 -10.04 16.60 -15.22
CA ILE A 21 -10.60 15.39 -14.65
C ILE A 21 -11.68 14.86 -15.59
N ASN A 22 -11.43 13.70 -16.17
CA ASN A 22 -12.45 12.95 -16.89
C ASN A 22 -12.98 11.79 -16.05
N LEU A 23 -14.20 11.92 -15.53
CA LEU A 23 -14.80 10.90 -14.68
C LEU A 23 -15.06 9.57 -15.39
N THR A 24 -15.09 9.54 -16.73
CA THR A 24 -15.33 8.30 -17.49
C THR A 24 -14.12 7.37 -17.50
N THR A 25 -12.93 7.88 -17.16
CA THR A 25 -11.70 7.07 -17.09
C THR A 25 -11.46 6.50 -15.69
N TRP A 26 -12.26 6.91 -14.70
CA TRP A 26 -12.08 6.50 -13.33
C TRP A 26 -12.52 5.04 -13.14
N PRO A 27 -11.68 4.18 -12.55
CA PRO A 27 -12.04 2.79 -12.29
C PRO A 27 -13.30 2.69 -11.43
N THR A 28 -14.26 1.87 -11.85
CA THR A 28 -15.50 1.61 -11.11
C THR A 28 -15.26 0.73 -9.89
N VAL A 29 -16.15 0.85 -8.91
CA VAL A 29 -16.17 0.05 -7.67
C VAL A 29 -17.51 -0.68 -7.65
N ASP A 30 -17.50 -1.96 -7.32
CA ASP A 30 -18.74 -2.69 -7.05
C ASP A 30 -19.27 -2.28 -5.67
N GLU A 31 -20.30 -1.45 -5.67
CA GLU A 31 -20.89 -0.89 -4.46
C GLU A 31 -21.65 -1.93 -3.65
N GLN A 32 -22.16 -2.99 -4.30
CA GLN A 32 -22.96 -4.03 -3.65
C GLN A 32 -22.10 -5.00 -2.84
N ALA A 33 -20.80 -5.07 -3.14
CA ALA A 33 -19.82 -5.82 -2.36
C ALA A 33 -19.46 -5.15 -1.01
N LEU A 34 -19.90 -3.91 -0.76
CA LEU A 34 -19.57 -3.17 0.47
C LEU A 34 -20.62 -3.41 1.57
N PRO A 35 -20.19 -3.59 2.84
CA PRO A 35 -21.10 -3.57 3.98
C PRO A 35 -21.87 -2.26 4.06
N GLU A 36 -23.13 -2.31 4.49
CA GLU A 36 -24.07 -1.16 4.50
C GLU A 36 -23.48 0.17 5.03
N PRO A 37 -22.82 0.24 6.20
CA PRO A 37 -22.26 1.50 6.70
C PRO A 37 -21.10 2.02 5.83
N GLN A 38 -20.34 1.11 5.20
CA GLN A 38 -19.26 1.50 4.29
C GLN A 38 -19.81 1.97 2.95
N ARG A 39 -20.87 1.31 2.45
CA ARG A 39 -21.58 1.67 1.23
C ARG A 39 -22.20 3.05 1.33
N ALA A 40 -22.87 3.37 2.43
CA ALA A 40 -23.46 4.71 2.66
C ALA A 40 -22.39 5.81 2.62
N ASN A 41 -21.26 5.61 3.31
CA ASN A 41 -20.13 6.54 3.30
C ASN A 41 -19.51 6.70 1.90
N PHE A 42 -19.36 5.59 1.18
CA PHE A 42 -18.85 5.61 -0.19
C PHE A 42 -19.75 6.42 -1.12
N LEU A 43 -21.06 6.14 -1.10
CA LEU A 43 -22.06 6.84 -1.91
C LEU A 43 -22.15 8.34 -1.60
N ALA A 44 -22.09 8.72 -0.32
CA ALA A 44 -22.04 10.12 0.10
C ALA A 44 -20.82 10.83 -0.52
N ARG A 45 -19.65 10.20 -0.48
CA ARG A 45 -18.42 10.73 -1.11
C ARG A 45 -18.54 10.83 -2.62
N VAL A 46 -19.08 9.81 -3.30
CA VAL A 46 -19.31 9.83 -4.76
C VAL A 46 -20.22 11.01 -5.13
N ARG A 47 -21.32 11.18 -4.40
CA ARG A 47 -22.26 12.29 -4.61
C ARG A 47 -21.58 13.64 -4.40
N ALA A 48 -20.80 13.80 -3.32
CA ALA A 48 -20.08 15.03 -3.03
C ALA A 48 -19.08 15.40 -4.14
N VAL A 49 -18.32 14.41 -4.66
CA VAL A 49 -17.38 14.61 -5.77
C VAL A 49 -18.12 15.02 -7.05
N ARG A 50 -19.25 14.38 -7.39
CA ARG A 50 -20.04 14.76 -8.56
C ARG A 50 -20.57 16.20 -8.46
N LEU A 51 -21.11 16.59 -7.32
CA LEU A 51 -21.59 17.96 -7.06
C LEU A 51 -20.46 18.97 -7.13
N TYR A 52 -19.31 18.67 -6.54
CA TYR A 52 -18.14 19.53 -6.58
C TYR A 52 -17.68 19.79 -8.02
N LEU A 53 -17.60 18.73 -8.84
CA LEU A 53 -17.17 18.81 -10.23
C LEU A 53 -18.22 19.44 -11.14
N SER A 54 -19.49 19.46 -10.75
CA SER A 54 -20.55 20.20 -11.44
C SER A 54 -20.60 21.69 -11.06
N GLY A 55 -19.71 22.16 -10.19
CA GLY A 55 -19.66 23.56 -9.76
C GLY A 55 -20.62 23.92 -8.63
N ALA A 56 -21.20 22.94 -7.93
CA ALA A 56 -22.06 23.20 -6.78
C ALA A 56 -21.31 23.97 -5.68
N ASP A 57 -22.03 24.85 -4.97
CA ASP A 57 -21.45 25.58 -3.85
C ASP A 57 -21.25 24.68 -2.63
N GLY A 58 -20.52 25.19 -1.63
CA GLY A 58 -20.23 24.39 -0.44
C GLY A 58 -21.46 24.07 0.42
N LYS A 59 -22.50 24.92 0.41
CA LYS A 59 -23.73 24.71 1.19
C LYS A 59 -24.56 23.58 0.57
N GLU A 60 -24.66 23.56 -0.76
CA GLU A 60 -25.36 22.53 -1.50
C GLU A 60 -24.69 21.16 -1.34
N ILE A 61 -23.35 21.09 -1.44
CA ILE A 61 -22.60 19.85 -1.23
C ILE A 61 -22.82 19.34 0.20
N GLN A 62 -22.72 20.22 1.20
CA GLN A 62 -22.93 19.86 2.60
C GLN A 62 -24.36 19.34 2.85
N ALA A 63 -25.38 20.00 2.29
CA ALA A 63 -26.77 19.59 2.45
C ALA A 63 -27.08 18.24 1.79
N LYS A 64 -26.56 18.00 0.57
CA LYS A 64 -26.90 16.81 -0.22
C LYS A 64 -26.03 15.58 0.08
N ALA A 65 -24.82 15.78 0.59
CA ALA A 65 -23.83 14.73 0.80
C ALA A 65 -23.19 14.70 2.20
N GLY A 66 -23.46 15.69 3.06
CA GLY A 66 -22.93 15.74 4.43
C GLY A 66 -21.43 16.04 4.55
N ILE A 67 -20.77 16.40 3.45
CA ILE A 67 -19.32 16.58 3.38
C ILE A 67 -19.01 18.02 2.97
N SER A 68 -18.03 18.65 3.62
CA SER A 68 -17.65 20.01 3.30
C SER A 68 -16.88 20.09 1.98
N ARG A 69 -17.02 21.21 1.26
CA ARG A 69 -16.31 21.45 -0.01
C ARG A 69 -14.79 21.26 0.09
N GLY A 70 -14.20 21.67 1.22
CA GLY A 70 -12.77 21.47 1.49
C GLY A 70 -12.39 20.00 1.67
N GLN A 71 -13.24 19.19 2.32
CA GLN A 71 -13.02 17.74 2.40
C GLN A 71 -13.13 17.08 1.03
N VAL A 72 -14.08 17.51 0.18
CA VAL A 72 -14.19 16.99 -1.19
C VAL A 72 -12.92 17.27 -2.00
N TYR A 73 -12.39 18.50 -1.92
CA TYR A 73 -11.12 18.85 -2.57
C TYR A 73 -9.98 17.92 -2.10
N ARG A 74 -9.86 17.65 -0.79
CA ARG A 74 -8.83 16.72 -0.27
C ARG A 74 -9.05 15.28 -0.72
N LEU A 75 -10.29 14.81 -0.80
CA LEU A 75 -10.59 13.48 -1.35
C LEU A 75 -10.16 13.35 -2.80
N ILE A 76 -10.40 14.36 -3.63
CA ILE A 76 -10.01 14.33 -5.04
C ILE A 76 -8.47 14.36 -5.16
N THR A 77 -7.84 15.37 -4.55
CA THR A 77 -6.41 15.65 -4.73
C THR A 77 -5.49 14.67 -4.02
N GLU A 78 -5.81 14.27 -2.79
CA GLU A 78 -4.94 13.40 -1.99
C GLU A 78 -5.21 11.90 -2.23
N ARG A 79 -6.38 11.54 -2.79
CA ARG A 79 -6.82 10.14 -2.91
C ARG A 79 -7.23 9.73 -4.31
N CYS A 80 -8.17 10.41 -4.94
CA CYS A 80 -8.71 9.97 -6.24
C CYS A 80 -7.67 10.10 -7.36
N LEU A 81 -6.91 11.19 -7.37
CA LEU A 81 -5.86 11.45 -8.35
C LEU A 81 -4.52 10.76 -8.01
N ALA A 82 -4.44 10.07 -6.87
CA ALA A 82 -3.23 9.35 -6.52
C ALA A 82 -2.98 8.18 -7.51
N PRO A 83 -1.70 7.92 -7.86
CA PRO A 83 -1.37 6.75 -8.67
C PRO A 83 -1.65 5.47 -7.87
N HIS A 84 -2.20 4.48 -8.56
CA HIS A 84 -2.47 3.15 -8.04
C HIS A 84 -1.42 2.16 -8.59
N PRO A 85 -1.04 1.10 -7.84
CA PRO A 85 -0.04 0.13 -8.29
C PRO A 85 -0.37 -0.63 -9.59
N ASP A 86 -1.60 -0.56 -10.09
CA ASP A 86 -2.02 -1.14 -11.38
C ASP A 86 -1.73 -0.22 -12.58
N GLY A 87 -1.05 0.91 -12.36
CA GLY A 87 -0.69 1.88 -13.39
C GLY A 87 -1.80 2.90 -13.73
N ARG A 88 -2.97 2.80 -13.10
CA ARG A 88 -4.06 3.79 -13.23
C ARG A 88 -4.08 4.72 -12.02
N ILE A 89 -4.94 5.73 -12.02
CA ILE A 89 -5.27 6.46 -10.79
C ILE A 89 -6.25 5.64 -9.94
N PHE A 90 -6.32 5.93 -8.64
CA PHE A 90 -7.34 5.33 -7.77
C PHE A 90 -8.77 5.66 -8.24
N GLY A 91 -9.02 6.87 -8.73
CA GLY A 91 -10.35 7.31 -9.15
C GLY A 91 -11.40 7.11 -8.06
N TRP A 92 -12.52 6.43 -8.39
CA TRP A 92 -13.58 6.14 -7.42
C TRP A 92 -13.11 5.25 -6.27
N ARG A 93 -12.12 4.36 -6.49
CA ARG A 93 -11.53 3.53 -5.43
C ARG A 93 -10.91 4.37 -4.31
N GLY A 94 -10.48 5.59 -4.62
CA GLY A 94 -9.95 6.54 -3.64
C GLY A 94 -10.98 6.95 -2.58
N LEU A 95 -12.28 6.83 -2.88
CA LEU A 95 -13.37 7.20 -1.98
C LEU A 95 -13.77 6.08 -1.01
N LEU A 96 -13.27 4.86 -1.21
CA LEU A 96 -13.52 3.73 -0.30
C LEU A 96 -13.10 4.08 1.14
N PRO A 97 -13.97 3.86 2.14
CA PRO A 97 -13.61 4.06 3.54
C PRO A 97 -12.51 3.07 3.96
N HIS A 98 -11.65 3.50 4.88
CA HIS A 98 -10.51 2.72 5.40
C HIS A 98 -9.48 2.23 4.36
N GLN A 99 -9.66 2.57 3.07
CA GLN A 99 -8.70 2.26 2.04
C GLN A 99 -7.41 3.05 2.27
N ARG A 100 -6.30 2.32 2.37
CA ARG A 100 -4.97 2.94 2.40
C ARG A 100 -4.55 3.25 0.97
N ILE A 101 -4.22 4.52 0.73
CA ILE A 101 -3.79 5.04 -0.58
C ILE A 101 -2.26 5.12 -0.65
N ARG A 102 -1.65 5.61 0.43
CA ARG A 102 -0.19 5.66 0.58
C ARG A 102 0.27 4.52 1.50
N PRO A 103 1.37 3.83 1.17
CA PRO A 103 2.00 2.93 2.11
C PRO A 103 2.44 3.71 3.34
N TYR A 104 2.48 3.03 4.49
CA TYR A 104 3.02 3.64 5.69
C TYR A 104 4.50 3.97 5.45
N THR A 105 4.88 5.23 5.70
CA THR A 105 6.28 5.66 5.74
C THR A 105 6.50 6.31 7.08
N ARG A 106 7.45 5.76 7.84
CA ARG A 106 7.76 6.22 9.18
C ARG A 106 8.63 7.47 9.11
N THR A 107 8.26 8.52 9.84
CA THR A 107 9.01 9.79 9.91
C THR A 107 9.86 9.92 11.18
N ALA A 108 9.53 9.18 12.24
CA ALA A 108 10.27 9.21 13.51
C ALA A 108 11.32 8.08 13.60
N PRO A 109 12.46 8.29 14.29
CA PRO A 109 13.46 7.23 14.54
C PRO A 109 12.85 6.05 15.30
N LEU A 110 13.30 4.82 15.03
CA LEU A 110 12.82 3.60 15.68
C LEU A 110 13.12 3.61 17.18
N ALA A 111 12.10 3.91 18.00
CA ALA A 111 12.13 3.70 19.45
C ALA A 111 11.25 2.49 19.75
N VAL A 112 11.88 1.31 19.83
CA VAL A 112 11.19 0.05 20.09
C VAL A 112 11.45 -0.37 21.53
N ASN A 113 10.40 -0.64 22.29
CA ASN A 113 10.54 -1.19 23.62
C ASN A 113 10.72 -2.73 23.58
N PRO A 114 11.22 -3.36 24.66
CA PRO A 114 11.49 -4.80 24.68
C PRO A 114 10.25 -5.66 24.37
N TRP A 115 9.04 -5.18 24.72
CA TRP A 115 7.77 -5.88 24.47
C TRP A 115 7.25 -5.73 23.03
N GLY A 116 7.94 -4.97 22.17
CA GLY A 116 7.60 -4.78 20.76
C GLY A 116 6.70 -3.58 20.45
N GLY A 117 6.37 -2.77 21.47
CA GLY A 117 5.75 -1.46 21.28
C GLY A 117 6.69 -0.54 20.51
N GLY A 118 6.17 0.16 19.50
CA GLY A 118 6.98 1.02 18.61
C GLY A 118 7.61 0.31 17.41
N ALA A 119 7.48 -1.03 17.29
CA ALA A 119 8.04 -1.81 16.18
C ALA A 119 7.26 -1.70 14.85
N VAL A 120 6.17 -0.93 14.80
CA VAL A 120 5.39 -0.75 13.56
C VAL A 120 6.26 -0.06 12.51
N GLY A 121 6.40 -0.71 11.35
CA GLY A 121 7.28 -0.26 10.26
C GLY A 121 8.77 -0.55 10.47
N ALA A 122 9.16 -1.27 11.54
CA ALA A 122 10.56 -1.58 11.81
C ALA A 122 11.22 -2.38 10.68
N LEU A 123 10.53 -3.38 10.14
CA LEU A 123 11.02 -4.17 9.01
C LEU A 123 11.25 -3.33 7.75
N GLN A 124 10.34 -2.40 7.46
CA GLN A 124 10.46 -1.52 6.29
C GLN A 124 11.61 -0.52 6.46
N ALA A 125 11.74 0.08 7.65
CA ALA A 125 12.87 0.94 7.97
C ALA A 125 14.20 0.18 7.94
N LEU A 126 14.20 -1.09 8.36
CA LEU A 126 15.36 -1.95 8.21
C LEU A 126 15.75 -2.07 6.74
N PHE A 127 14.84 -2.42 5.84
CA PHE A 127 15.12 -2.56 4.40
C PHE A 127 15.59 -1.27 3.72
N LEU A 128 15.18 -0.11 4.23
CA LEU A 128 15.64 1.19 3.74
C LEU A 128 17.01 1.63 4.30
N SER A 129 17.50 0.96 5.34
CA SER A 129 18.80 1.25 5.94
C SER A 129 19.94 0.80 5.04
N ALA A 130 20.97 1.64 4.91
CA ALA A 130 22.21 1.29 4.22
C ALA A 130 22.86 0.01 4.78
N ALA A 131 22.69 -0.26 6.08
CA ALA A 131 23.24 -1.44 6.74
C ALA A 131 22.59 -2.77 6.29
N SER A 132 21.43 -2.72 5.62
CA SER A 132 20.74 -3.92 5.08
C SER A 132 20.62 -3.91 3.56
N GLN A 133 21.42 -3.10 2.86
CA GLN A 133 21.39 -3.00 1.41
C GLN A 133 21.41 -4.39 0.74
N GLY A 134 20.46 -4.62 -0.17
CA GLY A 134 20.30 -5.89 -0.89
C GLY A 134 19.53 -6.98 -0.13
N LEU A 135 19.39 -6.90 1.19
CA LEU A 135 18.75 -7.94 2.00
C LEU A 135 17.28 -8.16 1.62
N GLU A 136 16.53 -7.10 1.32
CA GLU A 136 15.14 -7.24 0.90
C GLU A 136 15.02 -8.07 -0.39
N ALA A 137 15.87 -7.80 -1.37
CA ALA A 137 15.87 -8.52 -2.64
C ALA A 137 16.25 -10.00 -2.45
N GLU A 138 17.29 -10.29 -1.67
CA GLU A 138 17.69 -11.65 -1.31
C GLU A 138 16.53 -12.40 -0.61
N PHE A 139 15.89 -11.76 0.36
CA PHE A 139 14.80 -12.37 1.11
C PHE A 139 13.59 -12.65 0.22
N ARG A 140 13.23 -11.71 -0.67
CA ARG A 140 12.18 -11.92 -1.67
C ARG A 140 12.49 -13.10 -2.59
N GLN A 141 13.74 -13.23 -3.05
CA GLN A 141 14.15 -14.37 -3.87
C GLN A 141 14.00 -15.70 -3.12
N GLN A 142 14.41 -15.75 -1.86
CA GLN A 142 14.24 -16.94 -1.01
C GLN A 142 12.76 -17.31 -0.80
N ILE A 143 11.89 -16.33 -0.58
CA ILE A 143 10.43 -16.54 -0.45
C ILE A 143 9.85 -17.10 -1.76
N LEU A 144 10.15 -16.47 -2.89
CA LEU A 144 9.59 -16.84 -4.19
C LEU A 144 10.13 -18.18 -4.70
N GLY A 145 11.41 -18.49 -4.42
CA GLY A 145 12.01 -19.79 -4.73
C GLY A 145 11.34 -20.95 -3.99
N ASN A 146 10.81 -20.70 -2.78
CA ASN A 146 10.16 -21.69 -1.93
C ASN A 146 8.62 -21.66 -1.98
N ARG A 147 8.01 -20.90 -2.90
CA ARG A 147 6.56 -20.60 -2.91
C ARG A 147 5.66 -21.84 -2.84
N LYS A 148 5.88 -22.85 -3.68
CA LYS A 148 5.06 -24.08 -3.70
C LYS A 148 5.08 -24.83 -2.37
N THR A 149 6.22 -24.79 -1.68
CA THR A 149 6.41 -25.44 -0.38
C THR A 149 5.78 -24.60 0.74
N LEU A 150 5.79 -23.27 0.63
CA LEU A 150 5.17 -22.34 1.58
C LEU A 150 3.64 -22.36 1.55
N GLU A 151 3.04 -22.61 0.37
CA GLU A 151 1.59 -22.75 0.19
C GLU A 151 1.05 -24.05 0.84
N SER A 152 1.90 -25.07 0.99
CA SER A 152 1.51 -26.42 1.46
C SER A 152 1.99 -26.76 2.88
N SER A 153 2.95 -26.01 3.46
CA SER A 153 3.53 -26.34 4.78
C SER A 153 3.87 -25.13 5.63
N ARG A 154 3.74 -25.27 6.96
CA ARG A 154 4.21 -24.27 7.94
C ARG A 154 5.73 -24.33 8.17
N ARG A 155 6.38 -25.47 7.91
CA ARG A 155 7.82 -25.68 8.17
C ARG A 155 8.75 -24.73 7.38
N PRO A 156 8.50 -24.39 6.11
CA PRO A 156 9.38 -23.49 5.35
C PRO A 156 9.36 -22.03 5.86
N ARG A 157 8.27 -21.57 6.49
CA ARG A 157 8.22 -20.24 7.14
C ARG A 157 9.24 -20.14 8.27
N ALA A 158 9.34 -21.17 9.10
CA ALA A 158 10.32 -21.22 10.19
C ALA A 158 11.77 -21.23 9.66
N VAL A 159 12.02 -21.95 8.56
CA VAL A 159 13.33 -21.98 7.90
C VAL A 159 13.69 -20.59 7.35
N LEU A 160 12.79 -19.95 6.61
CA LEU A 160 13.02 -18.61 6.05
C LEU A 160 13.18 -17.54 7.13
N TYR A 161 12.42 -17.64 8.23
CA TYR A 161 12.58 -16.76 9.38
C TYR A 161 13.97 -16.92 10.01
N ARG A 162 14.44 -18.15 10.21
CA ARG A 162 15.78 -18.41 10.75
C ARG A 162 16.86 -17.91 9.81
N TRP A 163 16.73 -18.16 8.51
CA TRP A 163 17.63 -17.62 7.49
C TRP A 163 17.71 -16.10 7.57
N PHE A 164 16.56 -15.43 7.67
CA PHE A 164 16.49 -13.96 7.77
C PHE A 164 17.23 -13.42 9.00
N LEU A 165 17.05 -14.07 10.16
CA LEU A 165 17.79 -13.68 11.37
C LEU A 165 19.30 -13.93 11.22
N THR A 166 19.72 -15.02 10.61
CA THR A 166 21.15 -15.29 10.35
C THR A 166 21.75 -14.21 9.44
N ALA A 167 21.05 -13.85 8.36
CA ALA A 167 21.49 -12.80 7.44
C ALA A 167 21.65 -11.43 8.13
N LEU A 168 20.82 -11.14 9.15
CA LEU A 168 20.95 -9.93 9.96
C LEU A 168 22.10 -10.00 10.96
N ARG A 169 22.40 -11.17 11.52
CA ARG A 169 23.57 -11.38 12.39
C ARG A 169 24.87 -11.15 11.65
N GLU A 170 24.97 -11.68 10.44
CA GLU A 170 26.14 -11.51 9.57
C GLU A 170 26.39 -10.02 9.23
N ARG A 171 25.33 -9.21 9.22
CA ARG A 171 25.38 -7.75 9.01
C ARG A 171 25.52 -6.95 10.32
N GLY A 172 25.74 -7.62 11.45
CA GLY A 172 26.05 -7.01 12.75
C GLY A 172 24.85 -6.42 13.52
N PHE A 173 23.60 -6.68 13.10
CA PHE A 173 22.42 -6.09 13.76
C PHE A 173 22.25 -6.54 15.21
N GLU A 174 22.59 -7.80 15.52
CA GLU A 174 22.51 -8.32 16.90
C GLU A 174 23.54 -7.66 17.81
N GLN A 175 24.76 -7.45 17.31
CA GLN A 175 25.85 -6.81 18.05
C GLN A 175 25.55 -5.33 18.33
N ARG A 176 24.90 -4.64 17.39
CA ARG A 176 24.44 -3.25 17.57
C ARG A 176 23.18 -3.12 18.42
N GLY A 177 22.56 -4.24 18.84
CA GLY A 177 21.30 -4.21 19.59
C GLY A 177 20.14 -3.60 18.80
N GLU A 178 20.13 -3.80 17.48
CA GLU A 178 19.09 -3.25 16.61
C GLU A 178 17.90 -4.21 16.49
N TRP A 179 16.79 -3.70 15.96
CA TRP A 179 15.67 -4.55 15.59
C TRP A 179 16.13 -5.58 14.54
N PRO A 180 15.74 -6.87 14.65
CA PRO A 180 14.74 -7.43 15.57
C PRO A 180 15.26 -7.89 16.93
N PHE A 181 16.57 -7.84 17.20
CA PHE A 181 17.19 -8.45 18.38
C PHE A 181 16.90 -7.71 19.69
N ASN A 182 16.52 -6.43 19.62
CA ASN A 182 16.09 -5.65 20.77
C ASN A 182 14.63 -5.86 21.21
N VAL A 183 13.92 -6.84 20.62
CA VAL A 183 12.53 -7.17 20.97
C VAL A 183 12.39 -8.65 21.31
N THR A 184 11.63 -8.97 22.36
CA THR A 184 11.44 -10.37 22.83
C THR A 184 10.99 -11.33 21.75
N LYS A 185 10.05 -10.92 20.89
CA LYS A 185 9.49 -11.77 19.81
C LYS A 185 10.27 -11.67 18.49
N GLN A 186 11.40 -10.97 18.48
CA GLN A 186 12.30 -10.83 17.33
C GLN A 186 11.58 -10.51 16.00
N GLY A 187 10.54 -9.68 16.07
CA GLY A 187 9.82 -9.27 14.86
C GLY A 187 9.07 -10.37 14.12
N TYR A 188 8.90 -11.57 14.70
CA TYR A 188 8.37 -12.75 14.01
C TYR A 188 7.10 -12.49 13.19
N LYS A 189 6.07 -11.86 13.81
CA LYS A 189 4.81 -11.55 13.11
C LYS A 189 5.00 -10.58 11.94
N ALA A 190 5.86 -9.56 12.10
CA ALA A 190 6.12 -8.59 11.04
C ALA A 190 6.78 -9.26 9.83
N ILE A 191 7.74 -10.15 10.10
CA ILE A 191 8.44 -10.93 9.07
C ILE A 191 7.48 -11.90 8.37
N CYS A 192 6.62 -12.62 9.11
CA CYS A 192 5.62 -13.50 8.51
C CYS A 192 4.62 -12.75 7.63
N HIS A 193 4.09 -11.61 8.09
CA HIS A 193 3.19 -10.79 7.27
C HIS A 193 3.86 -10.31 5.98
N TYR A 194 5.15 -9.97 6.04
CA TYR A 194 5.90 -9.62 4.84
C TYR A 194 6.00 -10.79 3.86
N MET A 195 6.29 -12.01 4.34
CA MET A 195 6.28 -13.21 3.50
C MET A 195 4.93 -13.40 2.80
N ASP A 196 3.83 -13.29 3.55
CA ASP A 196 2.47 -13.45 2.99
C ASP A 196 2.17 -12.39 1.93
N ALA A 197 2.59 -11.13 2.16
CA ALA A 197 2.44 -10.05 1.19
C ALA A 197 3.24 -10.30 -0.10
N VAL A 198 4.47 -10.82 0.00
CA VAL A 198 5.31 -11.18 -1.16
C VAL A 198 4.69 -12.32 -1.96
N ILE A 199 4.15 -13.34 -1.29
CA ILE A 199 3.47 -14.47 -1.94
C ILE A 199 2.20 -14.00 -2.66
N ALA A 200 1.40 -13.16 -2.02
CA ALA A 200 0.15 -12.62 -2.58
C ALA A 200 0.39 -11.70 -3.78
N ALA A 201 1.45 -10.88 -3.75
CA ALA A 201 1.78 -9.95 -4.83
C ALA A 201 2.43 -10.62 -6.05
N ALA A 202 2.97 -11.84 -5.91
CA ALA A 202 3.60 -12.53 -7.03
C ALA A 202 2.53 -13.18 -7.93
N PRO A 203 2.45 -12.82 -9.23
CA PRO A 203 1.54 -13.50 -10.15
C PRO A 203 1.84 -15.01 -10.13
N LEU A 204 0.79 -15.84 -10.19
CA LEU A 204 0.98 -17.27 -10.42
C LEU A 204 1.80 -17.39 -11.71
N ARG A 205 3.01 -17.96 -11.63
CA ARG A 205 3.83 -18.18 -12.81
C ARG A 205 3.05 -19.12 -13.73
N THR A 206 2.35 -18.55 -14.73
CA THR A 206 1.84 -19.30 -15.87
C THR A 206 3.06 -19.92 -16.52
N ARG A 207 3.17 -21.25 -16.43
CA ARG A 207 4.26 -21.98 -17.06
C ARG A 207 4.15 -21.72 -18.56
N LEU A 208 5.12 -21.02 -19.14
CA LEU A 208 5.38 -21.16 -20.56
C LEU A 208 5.66 -22.65 -20.77
N ARG A 209 4.71 -23.37 -21.37
CA ARG A 209 4.89 -24.75 -21.81
C ARG A 209 6.13 -24.75 -22.68
N THR A 210 7.15 -25.47 -22.22
CA THR A 210 8.20 -26.01 -23.07
C THR A 210 7.51 -26.68 -24.25
N THR A 211 7.59 -26.05 -25.42
CA THR A 211 7.17 -26.66 -26.68
C THR A 211 8.12 -27.81 -26.96
N TRP A 212 7.66 -29.02 -26.64
CA TRP A 212 8.21 -30.27 -27.12
C TRP A 212 8.13 -30.26 -28.66
N ARG A 213 9.27 -30.42 -29.33
CA ARG A 213 9.35 -30.71 -30.77
C ARG A 213 9.49 -32.24 -30.93
N PRO A 214 8.60 -32.93 -31.66
CA PRO A 214 8.96 -34.20 -32.25
C PRO A 214 9.85 -33.96 -33.46
N GLY A 215 10.86 -34.81 -33.62
CA GLY A 215 11.69 -34.86 -34.82
C GLY A 215 10.90 -35.29 -36.05
N SER A 216 11.35 -34.79 -37.19
CA SER A 216 11.25 -35.40 -38.51
C SER A 216 12.46 -34.92 -39.30
#